data_AF-A0A8D0L3N3-F1
#
_entry.id   AF-A0A8D0L3N3-F1
#
_cell.length_a   1.000
_cell.length_b   1.000
_cell.length_c   1.000
_cell.angle_alpha   90.00
_cell.angle_beta   90.00
_cell.angle_gamma   90.00
#
_symmetry.space_group_name_H-M   'P 1'
#
loop_
_entity.id
_entity.type
_entity.pdbx_description
1 polymer ?
#
loop_
_entity_poly.entity_id
_entity_poly.type
_entity_poly.pdbx_seq_one_letter_code
_entity_poly.pdbx_strand_id
1 'polypeptide(L)'
;VDSGNLCYRYLNIYVGIPDVEESFNVTRPVSPHECRLRDMTYSAPITVDIEYTRGSQRIIRNALPIGRMPIMLRSSNCVLTGKTPAEFAKLNECPLDPGGYFIVKGVEKVILIQEQLSKNRIIVEADRKGTVGASVTSSTHEKKSRTNMAVKQGRFYLRHNTLSEDIPIAIIFKAMGVESDQEIVQMIGTEEHVMAAFAPSLEECQKAQIFTQMQLCGFALKYIGNKVRRQRMWGGPKKTKMEEARELLATTILAHVIVKEFNFRAKCIYTAVMVRRVILAQGENKVDDRDYYGNKRLELAGQVGLFLLSQ
;
A
#
# COMPACT_ATOMS: atom_id res chain seq x y z
N VAL A 1 37.94 -21.13 -2.11
CA VAL A 1 37.38 -21.30 -0.75
C VAL A 1 36.04 -20.61 -0.77
N ASP A 2 34.98 -21.39 -1.00
CA ASP A 2 33.63 -20.89 -1.18
C ASP A 2 33.24 -20.00 -0.02
N SER A 3 32.97 -18.73 -0.30
CA SER A 3 32.20 -17.83 0.55
C SER A 3 30.78 -18.39 0.62
N GLY A 4 30.61 -19.44 1.44
CA GLY A 4 29.32 -20.06 1.72
C GLY A 4 28.35 -18.97 2.17
N ASN A 5 27.32 -18.74 1.37
CA ASN A 5 26.31 -17.73 1.64
C ASN A 5 25.73 -17.96 3.04
N LEU A 6 26.05 -17.06 3.97
CA LEU A 6 25.51 -17.04 5.32
C LEU A 6 24.02 -16.71 5.23
N CYS A 7 23.18 -17.74 5.26
CA CYS A 7 21.73 -17.58 5.23
C CYS A 7 21.19 -17.53 6.67
N TYR A 8 20.41 -16.50 6.98
CA TYR A 8 19.65 -16.39 8.23
C TYR A 8 18.17 -16.59 7.92
N ARG A 9 17.49 -17.40 8.73
CA ARG A 9 16.05 -17.62 8.67
C ARG A 9 15.44 -17.34 10.03
N TYR A 10 14.48 -16.44 10.09
CA TYR A 10 13.62 -16.28 11.27
C TYR A 10 12.58 -17.40 11.25
N LEU A 11 12.54 -18.20 12.31
CA LEU A 11 11.59 -19.30 12.46
C LEU A 11 10.30 -18.79 13.10
N ASN A 12 10.44 -18.10 14.23
CA ASN A 12 9.32 -17.54 15.00
C ASN A 12 9.71 -16.20 15.61
N ILE A 13 8.68 -15.42 15.97
CA ILE A 13 8.81 -14.16 16.70
C ILE A 13 7.79 -14.15 17.83
N TYR A 14 8.21 -13.67 18.99
CA TYR A 14 7.37 -13.55 20.16
C TYR A 14 7.53 -12.16 20.78
N VAL A 15 6.43 -11.67 21.35
CA VAL A 15 6.45 -10.49 22.20
C VAL A 15 6.24 -10.98 23.63
N GLY A 16 7.22 -10.71 24.49
CA GLY A 16 7.18 -11.12 25.89
C GLY A 16 6.20 -10.32 26.74
N ILE A 17 6.40 -10.40 28.05
CA ILE A 17 5.68 -9.63 29.07
C ILE A 17 6.56 -8.42 29.47
N PRO A 18 5.97 -7.28 29.86
CA PRO A 18 6.71 -6.11 30.30
C PRO A 18 7.68 -6.38 31.45
N ASP A 19 8.94 -6.08 31.21
CA ASP A 19 10.03 -6.20 32.17
C ASP A 19 10.93 -4.95 32.13
N VAL A 20 11.78 -4.84 33.13
CA VAL A 20 12.86 -3.85 33.21
C VAL A 20 14.15 -4.60 33.44
N GLU A 21 15.18 -4.21 32.68
CA GLU A 21 16.54 -4.64 32.91
C GLU A 21 17.19 -3.70 33.94
N GLU A 22 17.61 -4.27 35.07
CA GLU A 22 18.37 -3.57 36.10
C GLU A 22 19.87 -3.84 35.93
N SER A 23 20.69 -3.28 36.82
CA SER A 23 22.13 -3.50 36.81
C SER A 23 22.48 -5.00 36.86
N PHE A 24 23.53 -5.42 36.15
CA PHE A 24 24.01 -6.81 36.06
C PHE A 24 23.09 -7.79 35.30
N ASN A 25 22.35 -7.33 34.29
CA ASN A 25 21.49 -8.15 33.41
C ASN A 25 20.36 -8.91 34.14
N VAL A 26 19.93 -8.41 35.30
CA VAL A 26 18.78 -8.98 36.02
C VAL A 26 17.53 -8.33 35.47
N THR A 27 16.62 -9.13 34.93
CA THR A 27 15.31 -8.67 34.47
C THR A 27 14.25 -8.93 35.53
N ARG A 28 13.33 -7.99 35.69
CA ARG A 28 12.16 -8.17 36.56
C ARG A 28 10.89 -7.62 35.93
N PRO A 29 9.72 -8.19 36.25
CA PRO A 29 8.45 -7.64 35.80
C PRO A 29 8.25 -6.23 36.37
N VAL A 30 7.60 -5.36 35.61
CA VAL A 30 7.34 -3.96 35.96
C VAL A 30 5.84 -3.66 35.90
N SER A 31 5.34 -2.86 36.85
CA SER A 31 3.95 -2.36 36.80
C SER A 31 3.87 -1.04 36.01
N PRO A 32 2.71 -0.70 35.43
CA PRO A 32 2.58 0.56 34.71
C PRO A 32 2.76 1.77 35.64
N HIS A 33 2.26 1.70 36.89
CA HIS A 33 2.48 2.72 37.93
C HIS A 33 3.96 2.98 38.18
N GLU A 34 4.79 1.94 38.27
CA GLU A 34 6.23 2.11 38.42
C GLU A 34 6.85 2.82 37.21
N CYS A 35 6.43 2.47 35.99
CA CYS A 35 6.92 3.13 34.78
C CYS A 35 6.58 4.63 34.75
N ARG A 36 5.43 5.04 35.30
CA ARG A 36 5.05 6.46 35.43
C ARG A 36 5.98 7.20 36.38
N LEU A 37 6.20 6.65 37.58
CA LEU A 37 6.99 7.32 38.62
C LEU A 37 8.49 7.42 38.29
N ARG A 38 9.02 6.45 37.55
CA ARG A 38 10.45 6.35 37.24
C ARG A 38 10.82 6.87 35.84
N ASP A 39 9.90 7.54 35.16
CA ASP A 39 10.08 8.02 33.79
C ASP A 39 10.54 6.93 32.80
N MET A 40 10.01 5.71 32.95
CA MET A 40 10.36 4.56 32.12
C MET A 40 9.32 4.31 31.02
N THR A 41 9.70 3.51 30.03
CA THR A 41 8.77 3.06 28.98
C THR A 41 8.25 1.67 29.32
N TYR A 42 6.94 1.53 29.42
CA TYR A 42 6.29 0.25 29.64
C TYR A 42 6.39 -0.60 28.37
N SER A 43 7.34 -1.53 28.34
CA SER A 43 7.73 -2.27 27.14
C SER A 43 8.10 -3.71 27.48
N ALA A 44 7.95 -4.61 26.50
CA ALA A 44 8.33 -6.02 26.59
C ALA A 44 9.40 -6.36 25.54
N PRO A 45 10.25 -7.37 25.79
CA PRO A 45 11.25 -7.79 24.81
C PRO A 45 10.59 -8.49 23.62
N ILE A 46 11.07 -8.17 22.42
CA ILE A 46 10.77 -8.90 21.20
C ILE A 46 11.87 -9.94 21.03
N THR A 47 11.51 -11.22 21.07
CA THR A 47 12.45 -12.33 20.92
C THR A 47 12.16 -13.10 19.64
N VAL A 48 13.20 -13.60 19.00
CA VAL A 48 13.10 -14.38 17.76
C VAL A 48 13.89 -15.67 17.87
N ASP A 49 13.38 -16.69 17.19
CA ASP A 49 14.10 -17.93 16.95
C ASP A 49 14.74 -17.83 15.56
N ILE A 50 16.07 -17.97 15.48
CA ILE A 50 16.81 -17.90 14.22
C ILE A 50 17.53 -19.21 13.92
N GLU A 51 17.51 -19.57 12.65
CA GLU A 51 18.35 -20.62 12.08
C GLU A 51 19.37 -19.95 11.14
N TYR A 52 20.65 -20.26 11.30
CA TYR A 52 21.69 -19.78 10.39
C TYR A 52 22.75 -20.85 10.08
N THR A 53 23.34 -20.76 8.89
CA THR A 53 24.36 -21.72 8.42
C THR A 53 25.77 -21.17 8.59
N ARG A 54 26.58 -21.76 9.46
CA ARG A 54 28.01 -21.43 9.59
C ARG A 54 28.83 -22.53 8.93
N GLY A 55 29.25 -22.32 7.68
CA GLY A 55 29.82 -23.38 6.85
C GLY A 55 28.76 -24.43 6.51
N SER A 56 29.03 -25.71 6.75
CA SER A 56 28.08 -26.81 6.53
C SER A 56 27.12 -27.08 7.70
N GLN A 57 27.28 -26.40 8.84
CA GLN A 57 26.48 -26.64 10.04
C GLN A 57 25.31 -25.67 10.16
N ARG A 58 24.12 -26.20 10.42
CA ARG A 58 22.93 -25.43 10.79
C ARG A 58 22.93 -25.20 12.30
N ILE A 59 22.89 -23.93 12.70
CA ILE A 59 22.85 -23.52 14.10
C ILE A 59 21.50 -22.84 14.35
N ILE A 60 20.80 -23.29 15.40
CA ILE A 60 19.55 -22.69 15.85
C ILE A 60 19.83 -21.93 17.15
N ARG A 61 19.35 -20.68 17.23
CA ARG A 61 19.34 -19.86 18.44
C ARG A 61 17.90 -19.50 18.74
N ASN A 62 17.43 -19.91 19.90
CA ASN A 62 16.09 -19.60 20.37
C ASN A 62 16.10 -18.36 21.26
N ALA A 63 14.97 -17.65 21.29
CA ALA A 63 14.72 -16.52 22.18
C ALA A 63 15.79 -15.41 22.12
N LEU A 64 16.31 -15.09 20.93
CA LEU A 64 17.25 -14.00 20.75
C LEU A 64 16.50 -12.64 20.85
N PRO A 65 16.83 -11.76 21.80
CA PRO A 65 16.20 -10.45 21.88
C PRO A 65 16.67 -9.54 20.73
N ILE A 66 15.74 -8.98 19.97
CA ILE A 66 16.03 -8.05 18.85
C ILE A 66 15.61 -6.61 19.13
N GLY A 67 14.86 -6.39 20.21
CA GLY A 67 14.39 -5.06 20.58
C GLY A 67 13.31 -5.14 21.64
N ARG A 68 12.63 -4.01 21.87
CA ARG A 68 11.55 -3.89 22.84
C ARG A 68 10.33 -3.24 22.21
N MET A 69 9.15 -3.77 22.49
CA MET A 69 7.87 -3.24 22.02
C MET A 69 7.15 -2.55 23.18
N PRO A 70 6.77 -1.27 23.07
CA PRO A 70 5.84 -0.65 24.00
C PRO A 70 4.54 -1.44 24.07
N ILE A 71 4.13 -1.84 25.27
CA ILE A 71 2.90 -2.61 25.47
C ILE A 71 1.76 -1.66 25.81
N MET A 72 0.64 -1.81 25.10
CA MET A 72 -0.55 -1.02 25.38
C MET A 72 -1.16 -1.49 26.71
N LEU A 73 -1.52 -0.56 27.59
CA LEU A 73 -2.14 -0.89 28.86
C LEU A 73 -3.45 -1.64 28.62
N ARG A 74 -3.67 -2.71 29.40
CA ARG A 74 -4.81 -3.64 29.28
C ARG A 74 -4.89 -4.43 27.97
N SER A 75 -3.81 -4.48 27.19
CA SER A 75 -3.66 -5.46 26.11
C SER A 75 -3.36 -6.86 26.66
N SER A 76 -3.41 -7.89 25.80
CA SER A 76 -3.20 -9.29 26.21
C SER A 76 -1.89 -9.55 26.96
N ASN A 77 -0.83 -8.79 26.67
CA ASN A 77 0.49 -8.93 27.32
C ASN A 77 0.68 -8.00 28.52
N CYS A 78 -0.30 -7.15 28.84
CA CYS A 78 -0.22 -6.26 29.99
C CYS A 78 -0.51 -7.04 31.29
N VAL A 79 0.23 -6.73 32.34
CA VAL A 79 0.08 -7.35 33.69
C VAL A 79 -1.32 -7.11 34.31
N LEU A 80 -2.04 -6.09 33.84
CA LEU A 80 -3.36 -5.70 34.34
C LEU A 80 -4.51 -6.55 33.78
N THR A 81 -4.27 -7.30 32.72
CA THR A 81 -5.33 -8.04 32.02
C THR A 81 -5.77 -9.25 32.85
N GLY A 82 -7.08 -9.40 33.07
CA GLY A 82 -7.66 -10.50 33.83
C GLY A 82 -7.49 -10.40 35.36
N LYS A 83 -7.05 -9.25 35.88
CA LYS A 83 -6.87 -9.03 37.32
C LYS A 83 -8.16 -8.65 38.03
N THR A 84 -8.29 -9.07 39.28
CA THR A 84 -9.41 -8.69 40.16
C THR A 84 -9.18 -7.30 40.77
N PRO A 85 -10.23 -6.57 41.20
CA PRO A 85 -10.08 -5.26 41.84
C PRO A 85 -9.12 -5.26 43.04
N ALA A 86 -9.06 -6.36 43.80
CA ALA A 86 -8.13 -6.52 44.90
C ALA A 86 -6.66 -6.65 44.44
N GLU A 87 -6.40 -7.26 43.29
CA GLU A 87 -5.06 -7.33 42.71
C GLU A 87 -4.64 -6.00 42.08
N PHE A 88 -5.58 -5.24 41.50
CA PHE A 88 -5.34 -3.88 41.02
C PHE A 88 -4.82 -2.96 42.14
N ALA A 89 -5.40 -3.08 43.33
CA ALA A 89 -4.93 -2.33 44.50
C ALA A 89 -3.46 -2.65 44.86
N LYS A 90 -3.01 -3.90 44.69
CA LYS A 90 -1.61 -4.29 44.90
C LYS A 90 -0.65 -3.69 43.86
N LEU A 91 -1.16 -3.37 42.67
CA LEU A 91 -0.38 -2.78 41.57
C LEU A 91 -0.46 -1.25 41.53
N ASN A 92 -1.16 -0.62 42.48
CA ASN A 92 -1.46 0.82 42.50
C ASN A 92 -2.14 1.32 41.22
N GLU A 93 -3.07 0.51 40.68
CA GLU A 93 -3.79 0.82 39.45
C GLU A 93 -5.30 0.85 39.70
N CYS A 94 -6.01 1.67 38.91
CA CYS A 94 -7.45 1.79 39.01
C CYS A 94 -8.16 0.72 38.16
N PRO A 95 -9.12 -0.04 38.71
CA PRO A 95 -9.95 -0.98 37.93
C PRO A 95 -10.82 -0.30 36.86
N LEU A 96 -11.12 0.99 37.01
CA LEU A 96 -11.96 1.76 36.09
C LEU A 96 -11.18 2.52 35.00
N ASP A 97 -9.84 2.50 35.04
CA ASP A 97 -9.03 3.10 33.97
C ASP A 97 -9.37 2.43 32.62
N PRO A 98 -9.72 3.17 31.55
CA PRO A 98 -10.03 2.56 30.26
C PRO A 98 -8.87 1.74 29.66
N GLY A 99 -7.60 2.08 29.96
CA GLY A 99 -6.44 1.54 29.25
C GLY A 99 -6.41 1.97 27.78
N GLY A 100 -5.73 1.21 26.92
CA GLY A 100 -5.66 1.52 25.48
C GLY A 100 -4.65 2.60 25.08
N TYR A 101 -3.79 3.01 26.01
CA TYR A 101 -2.69 3.95 25.79
C TYR A 101 -1.34 3.34 26.16
N PHE A 102 -0.27 4.04 25.82
CA PHE A 102 1.11 3.61 26.05
C PHE A 102 1.78 4.52 27.09
N ILE A 103 2.70 3.98 27.88
CA ILE A 103 3.56 4.78 28.76
C ILE A 103 4.95 4.84 28.12
N VAL A 104 5.37 6.03 27.71
CA VAL A 104 6.66 6.27 27.05
C VAL A 104 7.41 7.34 27.85
N LYS A 105 8.52 6.94 28.48
CA LYS A 105 9.32 7.79 29.36
C LYS A 105 8.47 8.50 30.44
N GLY A 106 7.69 7.74 31.19
CA GLY A 106 6.79 8.26 32.23
C GLY A 106 5.51 8.92 31.74
N VAL A 107 5.44 9.31 30.46
CA VAL A 107 4.30 10.05 29.90
C VAL A 107 3.32 9.11 29.21
N GLU A 108 2.04 9.28 29.52
CA GLU A 108 0.94 8.59 28.86
C GLU A 108 0.69 9.15 27.45
N LYS A 109 0.66 8.27 26.46
CA LYS A 109 0.48 8.62 25.05
C LYS A 109 -0.60 7.75 24.42
N VAL A 110 -1.57 8.41 23.82
CA VAL A 110 -2.65 7.78 23.05
C VAL A 110 -2.36 7.95 21.57
N ILE A 111 -2.50 6.88 20.79
CA ILE A 111 -2.52 6.98 19.33
C ILE A 111 -3.95 7.29 18.91
N LEU A 112 -4.16 8.49 18.37
CA LEU A 112 -5.47 8.89 17.85
C LEU A 112 -5.82 8.07 16.60
N ILE A 113 -7.10 7.74 16.48
CA ILE A 113 -7.65 7.07 15.29
C ILE A 113 -7.51 8.01 14.11
N GLN A 114 -6.96 7.50 13.01
CA GLN A 114 -6.80 8.28 11.78
C GLN A 114 -7.88 7.90 10.77
N GLU A 115 -8.68 8.87 10.36
CA GLU A 115 -9.57 8.70 9.22
C GLU A 115 -8.76 8.77 7.92
N GLN A 116 -8.86 7.74 7.09
CA GLN A 116 -8.29 7.71 5.75
C GLN A 116 -9.35 7.37 4.72
N LEU A 117 -9.14 7.79 3.47
CA LEU A 117 -9.97 7.33 2.36
C LEU A 117 -9.77 5.82 2.13
N SER A 118 -10.84 5.14 1.74
CA SER A 118 -10.82 3.73 1.39
C SER A 118 -9.86 3.50 0.23
N LYS A 119 -8.90 2.61 0.48
CA LYS A 119 -7.94 2.14 -0.50
C LYS A 119 -8.65 1.19 -1.49
N ASN A 120 -8.06 0.99 -2.67
CA ASN A 120 -8.50 0.04 -3.71
C ASN A 120 -9.94 0.26 -4.22
N ARG A 121 -10.45 1.50 -4.16
CA ARG A 121 -11.76 1.89 -4.66
C ARG A 121 -11.62 3.03 -5.68
N ILE A 122 -12.40 2.95 -6.76
CA ILE A 122 -12.51 4.01 -7.76
C ILE A 122 -13.38 5.11 -7.16
N ILE A 123 -12.84 6.32 -7.07
CA ILE A 123 -13.54 7.52 -6.62
C ILE A 123 -13.65 8.45 -7.83
N VAL A 124 -14.88 8.77 -8.23
CA VAL A 124 -15.16 9.72 -9.31
C VAL A 124 -15.37 11.11 -8.70
N GLU A 125 -14.62 12.10 -9.15
CA GLU A 125 -14.61 13.44 -8.58
C GLU A 125 -14.57 14.50 -9.69
N ALA A 126 -15.14 15.68 -9.42
CA ALA A 126 -14.95 16.84 -10.27
C ALA A 126 -13.74 17.65 -9.78
N ASP A 127 -12.85 18.01 -10.70
CA ASP A 127 -11.77 18.96 -10.40
C ASP A 127 -12.35 20.38 -10.22
N ARG A 128 -11.55 21.33 -9.72
CA ARG A 128 -11.94 22.74 -9.52
C ARG A 128 -12.49 23.41 -10.79
N LYS A 129 -12.12 22.89 -11.96
CA LYS A 129 -12.59 23.36 -13.27
C LYS A 129 -13.93 22.74 -13.70
N GLY A 130 -14.55 21.92 -12.84
CA GLY A 130 -15.77 21.17 -13.13
C GLY A 130 -15.57 19.92 -14.00
N THR A 131 -14.34 19.63 -14.42
CA THR A 131 -14.05 18.42 -15.21
C THR A 131 -14.06 17.19 -14.32
N VAL A 132 -14.95 16.25 -14.63
CA VAL A 132 -15.03 14.96 -13.93
C VAL A 132 -13.85 14.07 -14.32
N GLY A 133 -13.20 13.51 -13.33
CA GLY A 133 -12.15 12.49 -13.44
C GLY A 133 -12.34 11.40 -12.39
N ALA A 134 -11.44 10.42 -12.37
CA ALA A 134 -11.45 9.38 -11.35
C ALA A 134 -10.07 9.18 -10.76
N SER A 135 -10.02 8.76 -9.50
CA SER A 135 -8.77 8.34 -8.88
C SER A 135 -8.94 7.06 -8.09
N VAL A 136 -7.86 6.27 -8.03
CA VAL A 136 -7.78 5.07 -7.22
C VAL A 136 -6.45 5.05 -6.49
N THR A 137 -6.53 5.00 -5.17
CA THR A 137 -5.36 4.79 -4.30
C THR A 137 -5.19 3.28 -4.11
N SER A 138 -4.28 2.70 -4.89
CA SER A 138 -3.89 1.30 -4.78
C SER A 138 -2.99 1.12 -3.57
N SER A 139 -3.33 0.21 -2.67
CA SER A 139 -2.49 -0.19 -1.56
C SER A 139 -2.41 -1.70 -1.51
N THR A 140 -1.19 -2.21 -1.69
CA THR A 140 -0.79 -3.58 -1.42
C THR A 140 0.12 -3.61 -0.19
N HIS A 141 0.53 -4.80 0.24
CA HIS A 141 1.51 -4.95 1.33
C HIS A 141 2.84 -4.25 1.00
N GLU A 142 3.25 -4.27 -0.27
CA GLU A 142 4.56 -3.78 -0.72
C GLU A 142 4.52 -2.33 -1.19
N LYS A 143 3.38 -1.85 -1.71
CA LYS A 143 3.33 -0.57 -2.43
C LYS A 143 2.01 0.16 -2.25
N LYS A 144 2.12 1.47 -2.01
CA LYS A 144 1.01 2.42 -2.09
C LYS A 144 1.22 3.33 -3.31
N SER A 145 0.28 3.37 -4.23
CA SER A 145 0.33 4.21 -5.43
C SER A 145 -1.05 4.81 -5.74
N ARG A 146 -1.08 6.02 -6.30
CA ARG A 146 -2.32 6.67 -6.72
C ARG A 146 -2.32 6.85 -8.23
N THR A 147 -3.29 6.23 -8.89
CA THR A 147 -3.51 6.38 -10.34
C THR A 147 -4.72 7.28 -10.55
N ASN A 148 -4.56 8.31 -11.39
CA ASN A 148 -5.62 9.25 -11.71
C ASN A 148 -6.00 9.12 -13.20
N MET A 149 -7.29 9.21 -13.49
CA MET A 149 -7.87 9.33 -14.82
C MET A 149 -8.32 10.77 -14.99
N ALA A 150 -7.70 11.49 -15.92
CA ALA A 150 -8.02 12.89 -16.21
C ALA A 150 -8.66 13.01 -17.60
N VAL A 151 -9.61 13.92 -17.73
CA VAL A 151 -10.21 14.27 -19.02
C VAL A 151 -9.69 15.64 -19.43
N LYS A 152 -9.20 15.79 -20.66
CA LYS A 152 -8.78 17.07 -21.23
C LYS A 152 -9.33 17.19 -22.63
N GLN A 153 -10.13 18.23 -22.91
CA GLN A 153 -10.71 18.47 -24.24
C GLN A 153 -11.41 17.23 -24.83
N GLY A 154 -12.17 16.50 -24.01
CA GLY A 154 -12.87 15.27 -24.44
C GLY A 154 -11.98 14.03 -24.60
N ARG A 155 -10.70 14.08 -24.19
CA ARG A 155 -9.76 12.96 -24.28
C ARG A 155 -9.37 12.44 -22.90
N PHE A 156 -9.24 11.11 -22.78
CA PHE A 156 -8.96 10.43 -21.52
C PHE A 156 -7.47 10.11 -21.39
N TYR A 157 -6.87 10.52 -20.27
CA TYR A 157 -5.46 10.28 -19.98
C TYR A 157 -5.28 9.63 -18.61
N LEU A 158 -4.33 8.69 -18.54
CA LEU A 158 -3.81 8.14 -17.30
C LEU A 158 -2.67 9.03 -16.79
N ARG A 159 -2.83 9.53 -15.56
CA ARG A 159 -1.82 10.29 -14.83
C ARG A 159 -1.28 9.48 -13.66
N HIS A 160 0.04 9.42 -13.55
CA HIS A 160 0.73 8.77 -12.45
C HIS A 160 2.06 9.48 -12.15
N ASN A 161 2.48 9.53 -10.88
CA ASN A 161 3.66 10.29 -10.45
C ASN A 161 4.99 9.81 -11.06
N THR A 162 5.05 8.55 -11.48
CA THR A 162 6.23 7.98 -12.17
C THR A 162 6.31 8.35 -13.66
N LEU A 163 5.27 8.97 -14.20
CA LEU A 163 5.22 9.41 -15.60
C LEU A 163 5.56 10.90 -15.67
N SER A 164 6.32 11.32 -16.69
CA SER A 164 6.64 12.73 -16.93
C SER A 164 5.41 13.50 -17.41
N GLU A 165 4.57 12.83 -18.21
CA GLU A 165 3.38 13.37 -18.85
C GLU A 165 2.21 12.39 -18.71
N ASP A 166 0.99 12.90 -18.87
CA ASP A 166 -0.21 12.08 -18.91
C ASP A 166 -0.24 11.27 -20.22
N ILE A 167 -0.65 10.00 -20.14
CA ILE A 167 -0.63 9.08 -21.29
C ILE A 167 -2.07 8.81 -21.76
N PRO A 168 -2.39 8.96 -23.06
CA PRO A 168 -3.71 8.64 -23.59
C PRO A 168 -4.12 7.20 -23.24
N ILE A 169 -5.37 7.02 -22.79
CA ILE A 169 -5.79 5.73 -22.25
C ILE A 169 -5.86 4.63 -23.32
N ALA A 170 -6.14 4.99 -24.58
CA ALA A 170 -6.10 4.07 -25.71
C ALA A 170 -4.70 3.44 -25.89
N ILE A 171 -3.63 4.22 -25.67
CA ILE A 171 -2.24 3.72 -25.72
C ILE A 171 -1.98 2.77 -24.55
N ILE A 172 -2.53 3.05 -23.38
CA ILE A 172 -2.43 2.18 -22.20
C ILE A 172 -3.10 0.82 -22.45
N PHE A 173 -4.27 0.77 -23.09
CA PHE A 173 -4.92 -0.48 -23.50
C PHE A 173 -4.07 -1.28 -24.49
N LYS A 174 -3.53 -0.61 -25.51
CA LYS A 174 -2.63 -1.25 -26.50
C LYS A 174 -1.34 -1.78 -25.86
N ALA A 175 -0.78 -1.05 -24.88
CA ALA A 175 0.39 -1.50 -24.13
C ALA A 175 0.10 -2.70 -23.19
N MET A 176 -1.15 -2.86 -22.76
CA MET A 176 -1.60 -4.04 -22.01
C MET A 176 -1.98 -5.23 -22.91
N GLY A 177 -1.87 -5.09 -24.24
CA GLY A 177 -2.10 -6.18 -25.20
C GLY A 177 -3.49 -6.19 -25.85
N VAL A 178 -4.33 -5.17 -25.63
CA VAL A 178 -5.61 -5.04 -26.34
C VAL A 178 -5.37 -4.20 -27.60
N GLU A 179 -5.14 -4.89 -28.71
CA GLU A 179 -4.75 -4.24 -29.97
C GLU A 179 -5.96 -3.67 -30.74
N SER A 180 -7.08 -4.40 -30.72
CA SER A 180 -8.30 -4.04 -31.45
C SER A 180 -9.05 -2.90 -30.76
N ASP A 181 -9.25 -1.80 -31.48
CA ASP A 181 -10.03 -0.66 -30.97
C ASP A 181 -11.49 -1.06 -30.71
N GLN A 182 -12.02 -2.00 -31.50
CA GLN A 182 -13.35 -2.58 -31.28
C GLN A 182 -13.45 -3.24 -29.90
N GLU A 183 -12.42 -3.97 -29.49
CA GLU A 183 -12.41 -4.61 -28.17
C GLU A 183 -12.31 -3.57 -27.05
N ILE A 184 -11.52 -2.51 -27.22
CA ILE A 184 -11.42 -1.40 -26.26
C ILE A 184 -12.79 -0.76 -26.04
N VAL A 185 -13.50 -0.43 -27.13
CA VAL A 185 -14.82 0.19 -27.07
C VAL A 185 -15.83 -0.76 -26.42
N GLN A 186 -15.85 -2.04 -26.81
CA GLN A 186 -16.74 -3.04 -26.21
C GLN A 186 -16.53 -3.21 -24.70
N MET A 187 -15.30 -3.11 -24.21
CA MET A 187 -15.03 -3.16 -22.76
C MET A 187 -15.52 -1.92 -22.01
N ILE A 188 -15.51 -0.75 -22.65
CA ILE A 188 -15.93 0.52 -22.03
C ILE A 188 -17.47 0.65 -22.07
N GLY A 189 -18.09 0.35 -23.19
CA GLY A 189 -19.54 0.44 -23.38
C GLY A 189 -19.94 0.46 -24.84
N THR A 190 -21.09 -0.15 -25.14
CA THR A 190 -21.67 -0.22 -26.48
C THR A 190 -22.76 0.83 -26.72
N GLU A 191 -23.07 1.64 -25.70
CA GLU A 191 -24.04 2.72 -25.84
C GLU A 191 -23.49 3.86 -26.70
N GLU A 192 -24.32 4.43 -27.57
CA GLU A 192 -23.92 5.47 -28.53
C GLU A 192 -23.24 6.67 -27.86
N HIS A 193 -23.79 7.16 -26.74
CA HIS A 193 -23.22 8.28 -26.00
C HIS A 193 -21.84 7.95 -25.39
N VAL A 194 -21.62 6.70 -24.95
CA VAL A 194 -20.33 6.26 -24.39
C VAL A 194 -19.28 6.15 -25.50
N MET A 195 -19.66 5.56 -26.64
CA MET A 195 -18.79 5.44 -27.80
C MET A 195 -18.40 6.82 -28.36
N ALA A 196 -19.38 7.72 -28.49
CA ALA A 196 -19.16 9.09 -28.97
C ALA A 196 -18.22 9.88 -28.03
N ALA A 197 -18.39 9.74 -26.71
CA ALA A 197 -17.52 10.39 -25.73
C ALA A 197 -16.08 9.86 -25.79
N PHE A 198 -15.89 8.58 -26.11
CA PHE A 198 -14.56 7.96 -26.16
C PHE A 198 -13.83 8.12 -27.50
N ALA A 199 -14.56 8.31 -28.61
CA ALA A 199 -14.02 8.40 -29.97
C ALA A 199 -12.84 9.39 -30.12
N PRO A 200 -12.84 10.60 -29.52
CA PRO A 200 -11.71 11.53 -29.63
C PRO A 200 -10.38 10.99 -29.07
N SER A 201 -10.43 10.03 -28.14
CA SER A 201 -9.23 9.39 -27.57
C SER A 201 -8.66 8.31 -28.50
N LEU A 202 -9.51 7.64 -29.27
CA LEU A 202 -9.07 6.70 -30.31
C LEU A 202 -8.43 7.44 -31.49
N GLU A 203 -9.05 8.54 -31.92
CA GLU A 203 -8.49 9.40 -32.98
C GLU A 203 -7.10 9.96 -32.61
N GLU A 204 -6.90 10.38 -31.36
CA GLU A 204 -5.58 10.83 -30.87
C GLU A 204 -4.54 9.70 -30.95
N CYS A 205 -4.92 8.49 -30.57
CA CYS A 205 -4.06 7.31 -30.65
C CYS A 205 -3.68 6.98 -32.12
N GLN A 206 -4.62 7.11 -33.04
CA GLN A 206 -4.38 6.88 -34.47
C GLN A 206 -3.45 7.96 -35.06
N LYS A 207 -3.65 9.23 -34.67
CA LYS A 207 -2.76 10.33 -35.07
C LYS A 207 -1.34 10.17 -34.53
N ALA A 208 -1.18 9.55 -33.36
CA ALA A 208 0.13 9.22 -32.79
C ALA A 208 0.91 8.12 -33.55
N GLN A 209 0.39 7.62 -34.69
CA GLN A 209 1.02 6.63 -35.57
C GLN A 209 1.36 5.31 -34.86
N ILE A 210 0.55 4.93 -33.86
CA ILE A 210 0.65 3.63 -33.20
C ILE A 210 -0.17 2.65 -34.04
N PHE A 211 0.40 2.19 -35.16
CA PHE A 211 -0.29 1.38 -36.15
C PHE A 211 -0.36 -0.11 -35.83
N THR A 212 -1.44 -0.70 -36.31
CA THR A 212 -1.88 -2.10 -36.35
C THR A 212 -0.88 -3.04 -37.02
N GLN A 213 -0.22 -3.89 -36.22
CA GLN A 213 0.14 -5.31 -36.46
C GLN A 213 1.38 -5.66 -35.64
N MET A 214 1.23 -6.57 -34.66
CA MET A 214 2.25 -7.41 -33.98
C MET A 214 3.43 -6.69 -33.25
N GLN A 215 3.78 -5.47 -33.64
CA GLN A 215 4.79 -4.59 -33.05
C GLN A 215 4.14 -3.53 -32.13
N LEU A 216 2.81 -3.49 -32.07
CA LEU A 216 1.97 -2.51 -31.35
C LEU A 216 2.28 -2.41 -29.87
N CYS A 217 2.26 -3.56 -29.19
CA CYS A 217 2.57 -3.63 -27.77
C CYS A 217 3.99 -3.10 -27.50
N GLY A 218 4.95 -3.44 -28.35
CA GLY A 218 6.33 -2.93 -28.28
C GLY A 218 6.42 -1.41 -28.46
N PHE A 219 5.76 -0.85 -29.47
CA PHE A 219 5.75 0.60 -29.71
C PHE A 219 5.01 1.37 -28.62
N ALA A 220 3.86 0.88 -28.14
CA ALA A 220 3.12 1.48 -27.04
C ALA A 220 3.94 1.43 -25.74
N LEU A 221 4.58 0.29 -25.43
CA LEU A 221 5.50 0.17 -24.30
C LEU A 221 6.71 1.10 -24.44
N LYS A 222 7.26 1.26 -25.65
CA LYS A 222 8.36 2.21 -25.90
C LYS A 222 7.91 3.67 -25.71
N TYR A 223 6.72 4.02 -26.17
CA TYR A 223 6.11 5.33 -25.95
C TYR A 223 5.97 5.65 -24.46
N ILE A 224 5.42 4.70 -23.69
CA ILE A 224 5.33 4.82 -22.22
C ILE A 224 6.73 4.90 -21.61
N GLY A 225 7.66 4.03 -22.01
CA GLY A 225 9.03 3.94 -21.50
C GLY A 225 9.84 5.22 -21.65
N ASN A 226 9.62 5.96 -22.74
CA ASN A 226 10.21 7.28 -22.96
C ASN A 226 9.65 8.34 -22.01
N LYS A 227 8.41 8.16 -21.54
CA LYS A 227 7.72 9.03 -20.57
C LYS A 227 7.85 8.57 -19.12
N VAL A 228 8.53 7.46 -18.86
CA VAL A 228 8.84 7.05 -17.48
C VAL A 228 9.95 7.95 -16.94
N ARG A 229 9.66 8.65 -15.82
CA ARG A 229 10.67 9.40 -15.08
C ARG A 229 11.70 8.40 -14.57
N ARG A 230 12.97 8.56 -14.96
CA ARG A 230 14.03 7.68 -14.48
C ARG A 230 14.16 7.80 -12.96
N GLN A 231 13.80 6.75 -12.24
CA GLN A 231 14.34 6.56 -10.90
C GLN A 231 15.82 6.20 -11.07
N ARG A 232 16.72 7.01 -10.50
CA ARG A 232 18.13 6.64 -10.38
C ARG A 232 18.23 5.47 -9.39
N MET A 233 18.12 4.26 -9.89
CA MET A 233 18.50 3.06 -9.15
C MET A 233 20.01 2.90 -9.29
N TRP A 234 20.76 3.12 -8.20
CA TRP A 234 22.18 2.79 -8.14
C TRP A 234 22.35 1.27 -8.20
N GLY A 235 23.07 0.76 -9.22
CA GLY A 235 23.56 -0.62 -9.24
C GLY A 235 22.64 -1.69 -9.85
N GLY A 236 21.50 -1.33 -10.45
CA GLY A 236 20.64 -2.29 -11.16
C GLY A 236 21.08 -2.56 -12.62
N PRO A 237 20.78 -3.73 -13.19
CA PRO A 237 20.97 -3.96 -14.63
C PRO A 237 20.17 -2.94 -15.45
N LYS A 238 20.76 -2.41 -16.52
CA LYS A 238 20.06 -1.48 -17.44
C LYS A 238 18.90 -2.22 -18.10
N LYS A 239 17.67 -1.93 -17.67
CA LYS A 239 16.46 -2.40 -18.32
C LYS A 239 16.19 -1.61 -19.60
N THR A 240 15.61 -2.26 -20.59
CA THR A 240 15.16 -1.57 -21.80
C THR A 240 13.94 -0.71 -21.50
N LYS A 241 13.69 0.32 -22.32
CA LYS A 241 12.50 1.18 -22.16
C LYS A 241 11.18 0.42 -22.20
N MET A 242 11.11 -0.65 -22.98
CA MET A 242 9.93 -1.49 -23.08
C MET A 242 9.71 -2.32 -21.80
N GLU A 243 10.78 -2.86 -21.22
CA GLU A 243 10.71 -3.60 -19.95
C GLU A 243 10.35 -2.67 -18.78
N GLU A 244 10.96 -1.49 -18.70
CA GLU A 244 10.59 -0.47 -17.70
C GLU A 244 9.09 -0.15 -17.74
N ALA A 245 8.53 0.05 -18.94
CA ALA A 245 7.11 0.32 -19.12
C ALA A 245 6.23 -0.88 -18.74
N ARG A 246 6.63 -2.10 -19.13
CA ARG A 246 5.89 -3.34 -18.84
C ARG A 246 5.84 -3.60 -17.33
N GLU A 247 6.97 -3.44 -16.64
CA GLU A 247 7.04 -3.56 -15.19
C GLU A 247 6.24 -2.47 -14.49
N LEU A 248 6.27 -1.23 -15.00
CA LEU A 248 5.47 -0.13 -14.45
C LEU A 248 3.98 -0.46 -14.51
N LEU A 249 3.49 -0.94 -15.66
CA LEU A 249 2.10 -1.37 -15.83
C LEU A 249 1.75 -2.57 -14.95
N ALA A 250 2.67 -3.50 -14.73
CA ALA A 250 2.44 -4.68 -13.90
C ALA A 250 2.39 -4.35 -12.40
N THR A 251 3.37 -3.61 -11.89
CA THR A 251 3.65 -3.49 -10.46
C THR A 251 3.21 -2.17 -9.82
N THR A 252 3.08 -1.11 -10.61
CA THR A 252 2.98 0.25 -10.06
C THR A 252 1.65 0.91 -10.39
N ILE A 253 1.25 0.89 -11.66
CA ILE A 253 -0.06 1.37 -12.09
C ILE A 253 -1.10 0.33 -11.67
N LEU A 254 -2.13 0.76 -10.93
CA LEU A 254 -3.17 -0.12 -10.40
C LEU A 254 -2.56 -1.35 -9.68
N ALA A 255 -1.62 -1.11 -8.78
CA ALA A 255 -0.81 -2.17 -8.14
C ALA A 255 -1.65 -3.23 -7.41
N HIS A 256 -2.86 -2.88 -6.97
CA HIS A 256 -3.78 -3.80 -6.31
C HIS A 256 -4.44 -4.82 -7.26
N VAL A 257 -4.43 -4.57 -8.57
CA VAL A 257 -4.94 -5.52 -9.57
C VAL A 257 -3.80 -6.44 -9.97
N ILE A 258 -3.87 -7.68 -9.48
CA ILE A 258 -2.84 -8.70 -9.66
C ILE A 258 -2.71 -9.07 -11.14
N VAL A 259 -1.48 -9.12 -11.62
CA VAL A 259 -1.11 -9.55 -12.97
C VAL A 259 -0.24 -10.80 -12.82
N LYS A 260 -0.72 -11.94 -13.33
CA LYS A 260 0.03 -13.20 -13.37
C LYS A 260 0.68 -13.33 -14.75
N GLU A 261 1.98 -13.61 -14.79
CA GLU A 261 2.72 -13.89 -16.04
C GLU A 261 2.53 -12.81 -17.13
N PHE A 262 2.49 -11.52 -16.73
CA PHE A 262 2.20 -10.39 -17.62
C PHE A 262 0.86 -10.48 -18.39
N ASN A 263 -0.11 -11.26 -17.89
CA ASN A 263 -1.49 -11.22 -18.37
C ASN A 263 -2.24 -10.02 -17.77
N PHE A 264 -2.41 -8.97 -18.57
CA PHE A 264 -3.04 -7.73 -18.15
C PHE A 264 -4.56 -7.72 -18.25
N ARG A 265 -5.23 -8.83 -18.61
CA ARG A 265 -6.67 -8.84 -18.91
C ARG A 265 -7.53 -8.27 -17.78
N ALA A 266 -7.28 -8.69 -16.53
CA ALA A 266 -8.01 -8.17 -15.36
C ALA A 266 -7.79 -6.66 -15.16
N LYS A 267 -6.58 -6.17 -15.45
CA LYS A 267 -6.22 -4.75 -15.35
C LYS A 267 -6.85 -3.93 -16.47
N CYS A 268 -6.97 -4.48 -17.68
CA CYS A 268 -7.74 -3.88 -18.77
C CYS A 268 -9.20 -3.69 -18.38
N ILE A 269 -9.86 -4.73 -17.86
CA ILE A 269 -11.26 -4.65 -17.43
C ILE A 269 -11.43 -3.59 -16.34
N TYR A 270 -10.55 -3.56 -15.33
CA TYR A 270 -10.60 -2.56 -14.27
C TYR A 270 -10.45 -1.13 -14.82
N THR A 271 -9.52 -0.94 -15.76
CA THR A 271 -9.28 0.35 -16.41
C THR A 271 -10.48 0.77 -17.28
N ALA A 272 -11.11 -0.17 -17.97
CA ALA A 272 -12.32 0.09 -18.76
C ALA A 272 -13.50 0.51 -17.88
N VAL A 273 -13.69 -0.15 -16.74
CA VAL A 273 -14.70 0.25 -15.73
C VAL A 273 -14.41 1.65 -15.18
N MET A 274 -13.14 2.00 -14.94
CA MET A 274 -12.75 3.36 -14.54
C MET A 274 -13.14 4.39 -15.61
N VAL A 275 -12.83 4.15 -16.88
CA VAL A 275 -13.16 5.06 -17.99
C VAL A 275 -14.68 5.19 -18.14
N ARG A 276 -15.41 4.07 -18.13
CA ARG A 276 -16.87 4.03 -18.22
C ARG A 276 -17.51 4.87 -17.11
N ARG A 277 -17.05 4.71 -15.86
CA ARG A 277 -17.57 5.48 -14.72
C ARG A 277 -17.38 6.98 -14.89
N VAL A 278 -16.23 7.42 -15.42
CA VAL A 278 -15.99 8.84 -15.70
C VAL A 278 -16.94 9.35 -16.78
N ILE A 279 -17.13 8.59 -17.86
CA ILE A 279 -18.05 8.97 -18.96
C ILE A 279 -19.49 9.12 -18.45
N LEU A 280 -19.99 8.13 -17.71
CA LEU A 280 -21.35 8.16 -17.16
C LEU A 280 -21.53 9.32 -16.17
N ALA A 281 -20.53 9.58 -15.33
CA ALA A 281 -20.57 10.69 -14.39
C ALA A 281 -20.53 12.07 -15.07
N GLN A 282 -19.96 12.20 -16.28
CA GLN A 282 -20.05 13.43 -17.06
C GLN A 282 -21.46 13.66 -17.63
N GLY A 283 -22.17 12.59 -18.03
CA GLY A 283 -23.53 12.69 -18.56
C GLY A 283 -24.58 12.98 -17.48
N GLU A 284 -24.46 12.32 -16.33
CA GLU A 284 -25.43 12.44 -15.22
C GLU A 284 -25.02 13.44 -14.13
N ASN A 285 -23.82 14.03 -14.25
CA ASN A 285 -23.19 14.87 -13.23
C ASN A 285 -23.10 14.23 -11.83
N LYS A 286 -23.04 12.88 -11.81
CA LYS A 286 -23.04 12.08 -10.59
C LYS A 286 -21.62 11.78 -10.13
N VAL A 287 -21.09 12.65 -9.28
CA VAL A 287 -19.80 12.46 -8.61
C VAL A 287 -19.97 11.69 -7.29
N ASP A 288 -18.92 10.97 -6.88
CA ASP A 288 -18.92 10.27 -5.59
C ASP A 288 -18.72 11.28 -4.45
N ASP A 289 -19.52 11.14 -3.39
CA ASP A 289 -19.31 11.90 -2.15
C ASP A 289 -18.10 11.34 -1.36
N ARG A 290 -17.08 12.18 -1.18
CA ARG A 290 -15.87 11.83 -0.42
C ARG A 290 -16.12 11.75 1.08
N ASP A 291 -17.14 12.45 1.58
CA ASP A 291 -17.45 12.52 2.99
C ASP A 291 -18.35 11.38 3.47
N TYR A 292 -18.92 10.62 2.54
CA TYR A 292 -19.61 9.38 2.84
C TYR A 292 -18.71 8.40 3.60
N TYR A 293 -19.10 8.04 4.82
CA TYR A 293 -18.31 7.15 5.69
C TYR A 293 -18.02 5.77 5.07
N GLY A 294 -18.83 5.28 4.13
CA GLY A 294 -18.53 4.04 3.40
C GLY A 294 -17.31 4.16 2.47
N ASN A 295 -16.91 5.37 2.10
CA ASN A 295 -15.67 5.66 1.37
C ASN A 295 -14.49 5.95 2.32
N LYS A 296 -14.70 5.91 3.63
CA LYS A 296 -13.69 6.18 4.67
C LYS A 296 -13.32 4.87 5.39
N ARG A 297 -12.11 4.83 5.92
CA ARG A 297 -11.56 3.73 6.72
C ARG A 297 -10.87 4.34 7.94
N LEU A 298 -11.14 3.78 9.10
CA LEU A 298 -10.52 4.19 10.35
C LEU A 298 -9.28 3.32 10.57
N GLU A 299 -8.11 3.97 10.55
CA GLU A 299 -6.86 3.34 10.94
C GLU A 299 -6.68 3.47 12.46
N LEU A 300 -6.68 2.32 13.14
CA LEU A 300 -6.57 2.21 14.59
C LEU A 300 -5.10 2.09 15.01
N ALA A 301 -4.84 2.25 16.32
CA ALA A 301 -3.50 2.18 16.90
C ALA A 301 -2.70 0.93 16.47
N GLY A 302 -3.33 -0.23 16.38
CA GLY A 302 -2.67 -1.47 15.96
C GLY A 302 -2.18 -1.46 14.51
N GLN A 303 -2.93 -0.85 13.59
CA GLN A 303 -2.53 -0.75 12.18
C GLN A 303 -1.38 0.24 11.99
N VAL A 304 -1.41 1.35 12.74
CA VAL A 304 -0.29 2.31 12.77
C VAL A 304 0.97 1.66 13.36
N GLY A 305 0.81 0.90 14.45
CA GLY A 305 1.91 0.14 15.05
C GLY A 305 2.51 -0.90 14.10
N LEU A 306 1.68 -1.64 13.37
CA LEU A 306 2.13 -2.61 12.37
C LEU A 306 2.97 -1.94 11.26
N PHE A 307 2.54 -0.77 10.78
CA PHE A 307 3.29 -0.03 9.77
C PHE A 307 4.68 0.39 10.27
N LEU A 308 4.79 0.80 11.53
CA LEU A 308 6.09 1.15 12.14
C LEU A 308 7.02 -0.05 12.28
N LEU A 309 6.49 -1.24 12.57
CA LEU A 309 7.29 -2.48 12.67
C LEU A 309 7.77 -3.00 11.31
N SER A 310 7.12 -2.58 10.22
CA SER A 310 7.45 -3.02 8.85
C SER A 310 8.51 -2.17 8.15
N GLN A 311 8.88 -1.01 8.72
CA GLN A 311 9.95 -0.14 8.22
C GLN A 311 11.30 -0.56 8.78
#